data_AF-A0A7U9MR06-F1
#
_entry.id   AF-A0A7U9MR06-F1
#
_cell.length_a   1.000
_cell.length_b   1.000
_cell.length_c   1.000
_cell.angle_alpha   90.00
_cell.angle_beta   90.00
_cell.angle_gamma   90.00
#
_symmetry.space_group_name_H-M   'P 1'
#
loop_
_entity.id
_entity.type
_entity.pdbx_description
1 polymer ?
#
loop_
_entity_poly.entity_id
_entity_poly.type
_entity_poly.pdbx_seq_one_letter_code
_entity_poly.pdbx_strand_id
1 'polypeptide(L)' 'MRDQENIEKGIEKGKIYGAISMCRDLGLPEEEILKKVQEKFRLSLEEAKEYL' A
#
# COMPACT_ATOMS: atom_id res chain seq x y z
N MET A 1 22.92 -3.09 10.48
CA MET A 1 22.46 -3.56 9.16
C MET A 1 21.02 -4.10 9.20
N ARG A 2 20.57 -4.82 10.24
CA ARG A 2 19.17 -5.29 10.35
C ARG A 2 18.17 -4.16 10.65
N ASP A 3 18.60 -3.13 11.38
CA ASP A 3 17.75 -2.02 11.80
C ASP A 3 17.32 -1.15 10.63
N GLN A 4 18.23 -0.93 9.66
CA GLN A 4 17.95 -0.10 8.49
C GLN A 4 16.91 -0.74 7.58
N GLU A 5 17.05 -2.04 7.28
CA GLU A 5 16.09 -2.77 6.44
C GLU A 5 14.69 -2.79 7.08
N ASN A 6 14.60 -2.95 8.40
CA ASN A 6 13.34 -2.90 9.14
C ASN A 6 12.69 -1.51 9.08
N ILE A 7 13.49 -0.45 9.18
CA ILE A 7 13.02 0.94 9.04
C ILE A 7 12.51 1.18 7.62
N GLU A 8 13.25 0.76 6.59
CA GLU A 8 12.86 0.92 5.19
C GLU A 8 11.55 0.18 4.88
N LYS A 9 11.41 -1.06 5.33
CA LYS A 9 10.17 -1.84 5.23
C LYS A 9 9.01 -1.15 5.97
N GLY A 10 9.26 -0.60 7.16
CA GLY A 10 8.25 0.15 7.92
C GLY A 10 7.76 1.39 7.18
N ILE A 11 8.69 2.17 6.59
CA ILE A 11 8.37 3.36 5.80
C ILE A 11 7.57 2.99 4.54
N GLU A 12 7.97 1.92 3.85
CA GLU A 12 7.26 1.43 2.66
C GLU A 12 5.81 1.02 3.00
N LYS A 13 5.62 0.20 4.04
CA LYS A 13 4.28 -0.17 4.52
C LYS A 13 3.45 1.05 4.90
N GLY A 14 4.04 2.02 5.60
CA GLY A 14 3.37 3.27 5.97
C GLY A 14 2.86 4.06 4.76
N LYS A 15 3.65 4.13 3.67
CA LYS A 15 3.23 4.78 2.43
C LYS A 15 2.05 4.07 1.76
N ILE A 16 2.03 2.73 1.79
CA ILE A 16 0.94 1.93 1.21
C ILE A 16 -0.36 2.15 2.00
N TYR A 17 -0.31 2.00 3.33
CA TYR A 17 -1.48 2.26 4.19
C TYR A 17 -1.99 3.70 4.09
N GLY A 18 -1.09 4.68 4.00
CA GLY A 18 -1.47 6.08 3.78
C GLY A 18 -2.21 6.30 2.46
N ALA A 19 -1.76 5.66 1.37
CA ALA A 19 -2.44 5.72 0.08
C ALA A 19 -3.83 5.06 0.12
N ILE A 20 -3.95 3.90 0.78
CA ILE A 20 -5.23 3.21 0.97
C ILE A 20 -6.20 4.06 1.79
N SER A 21 -5.75 4.62 2.92
CA SER A 21 -6.56 5.50 3.76
C SER A 21 -7.10 6.69 2.95
N MET A 22 -6.23 7.37 2.20
CA MET A 22 -6.64 8.49 1.36
C MET A 22 -7.68 8.07 0.31
N CYS A 23 -7.55 6.89 -0.29
CA CYS A 23 -8.55 6.43 -1.26
C CYS A 23 -9.88 6.07 -0.60
N ARG A 24 -9.86 5.50 0.62
CA ARG A 24 -11.06 5.24 1.43
C ARG A 24 -11.75 6.55 1.83
N ASP A 25 -10.99 7.56 2.25
CA ASP A 25 -11.51 8.89 2.60
C ASP A 25 -12.17 9.60 1.41
N LEU A 26 -11.68 9.34 0.20
CA LEU A 26 -12.27 9.82 -1.05
C LEU A 26 -13.47 8.97 -1.53
N GLY A 27 -13.84 7.91 -0.80
CA GLY A 27 -14.97 7.04 -1.13
C GLY A 27 -14.74 6.13 -2.33
N LEU A 28 -13.48 5.82 -2.67
CA LEU A 28 -13.19 4.91 -3.79
C LEU A 28 -13.59 3.47 -3.42
N PRO A 29 -14.15 2.70 -4.37
CA PRO A 29 -14.42 1.28 -4.16
C PRO A 29 -13.11 0.49 -4.07
N GLU A 30 -13.10 -0.61 -3.31
CA GLU A 30 -11.89 -1.41 -3.05
C GLU A 30 -11.17 -1.88 -4.32
N GLU A 31 -11.89 -2.20 -5.40
CA GLU A 31 -11.30 -2.57 -6.69
C GLU A 31 -10.42 -1.45 -7.27
N GLU A 32 -10.89 -0.19 -7.18
CA GLU A 32 -10.13 0.97 -7.64
C GLU A 32 -8.96 1.29 -6.70
N ILE A 33 -9.12 1.09 -5.38
CA ILE A 33 -8.04 1.25 -4.42
C ILE A 33 -6.93 0.23 -4.73
N LEU A 34 -7.32 -1.02 -4.93
CA LEU A 34 -6.43 -2.13 -5.22
C LEU A 34 -5.64 -1.87 -6.50
N LYS A 35 -6.32 -1.47 -7.58
CA LYS A 35 -5.65 -1.09 -8.84
C LYS A 35 -4.66 0.06 -8.65
N LYS A 36 -5.05 1.12 -7.95
CA LYS A 36 -4.16 2.28 -7.69
C LYS A 36 -2.94 1.90 -6.85
N VAL A 37 -3.10 1.02 -5.86
CA VAL A 37 -2.00 0.54 -5.01
C VAL A 37 -1.05 -0.34 -5.83
N GLN A 38 -1.56 -1.26 -6.64
CA GLN A 38 -0.75 -2.07 -7.56
C GLN A 38 0.08 -1.19 -8.50
N GLU A 39 -0.55 -0.23 -9.17
CA GLU A 39 0.14 0.65 -10.14
C GLU A 39 1.19 1.54 -9.46
N LYS A 40 0.87 2.12 -8.31
CA LYS A 40 1.73 3.08 -7.60
C LYS A 40 2.94 2.43 -6.94
N PHE A 41 2.76 1.24 -6.37
CA PHE A 41 3.80 0.54 -5.62
C PHE A 41 4.37 -0.67 -6.37
N ARG A 42 3.90 -0.92 -7.61
CA ARG A 42 4.31 -2.06 -8.46
C ARG A 42 4.12 -3.41 -7.77
N LEU A 43 3.03 -3.52 -7.00
CA LEU A 43 2.67 -4.74 -6.28
C LEU A 43 1.90 -5.70 -7.19
N SER A 44 2.10 -7.00 -7.00
CA SER A 44 1.19 -8.01 -7.53
C SER A 44 -0.20 -7.89 -6.91
N LEU A 45 -1.18 -8.58 -7.49
CA LEU A 45 -2.53 -8.65 -6.95
C LEU A 45 -2.55 -9.27 -5.55
N GLU A 46 -1.73 -10.28 -5.33
CA GLU A 46 -1.64 -10.98 -4.05
C GLU A 46 -1.06 -10.06 -2.98
N GLU A 47 0.05 -9.40 -3.26
CA GLU A 47 0.68 -8.44 -2.34
C GLU A 47 -0.24 -7.26 -2.02
N ALA A 48 -0.93 -6.70 -3.01
CA ALA A 48 -1.84 -5.58 -2.77
C ALA A 48 -3.04 -5.97 -1.90
N LYS A 49 -3.52 -7.22 -2.01
CA LYS A 49 -4.61 -7.75 -1.17
C LYS A 49 -4.21 -7.91 0.29
N GLU A 50 -2.93 -8.12 0.61
CA GLU A 50 -2.49 -8.22 2.01
C GLU A 50 -2.64 -6.90 2.79
N TYR A 51 -2.83 -5.77 2.10
CA TYR A 51 -2.98 -4.44 2.71
C TYR A 51 -4.43 -3.96 2.84
N LEU A 52 -5.40 -4.63 2.20
CA LEU A 52 -6.80 -4.19 2.15
C LEU A 52 -7.67 -4.95 3.15
#